data_AF-A0A3B9IXQ8-F1
#
_entry.id   AF-A0A3B9IXQ8-F1
#
_cell.length_a   1.000
_cell.length_b   1.000
_cell.length_c   1.000
_cell.angle_alpha   90.00
_cell.angle_beta   90.00
_cell.angle_gamma   90.00
#
_symmetry.space_group_name_H-M   'P 1'
#
loop_
_entity.id
_entity.type
_entity.pdbx_description
1 polymer ?
#
loop_
_entity_poly.entity_id
_entity_poly.type
_entity_poly.pdbx_seq_one_letter_code
_entity_poly.pdbx_strand_id
1 'polypeptide(L)'
;MKLQQLEYVIAIAQEGSITGAAKKLYQAQPNISIALKELENKIGIQIFWRTSSGMILTPEGEEFFQRAKKIVTDMHRLEADYSSKTEKNISFKVAATRSTYITAAIGYWINRLNETKNNYNVRFMETNTHQAIEDTGIGRADIGIIRVPASQSGLYAKQLTQKNLSQRTLTEFKMKLLMKSTHPLAKYDDVPFEELKKYPEIIHGDEDLNIFRKTYINPDFVSSKNEKMIYVYDRGSKFSLLNTVENAYMWISPVPQNHFGGGDLVIKNCSYACIPTSDIVIYKKGSENEALVKSCMDSLTEFSEKLLINR
;
A
#
# COMPACT_ATOMS: atom_id res chain seq x y z
N MET A 1 12.55 28.77 14.09
CA MET A 1 11.89 27.91 13.12
C MET A 1 10.40 28.10 13.28
N LYS A 2 9.81 28.74 12.27
CA LYS A 2 8.38 28.94 12.07
C LYS A 2 8.02 28.29 10.74
N LEU A 3 6.76 27.92 10.56
CA LEU A 3 6.31 27.22 9.35
C LEU A 3 6.55 28.05 8.07
N GLN A 4 6.31 29.35 8.15
CA GLN A 4 6.59 30.30 7.08
C GLN A 4 8.06 30.29 6.62
N GLN A 5 9.01 30.02 7.53
CA GLN A 5 10.43 29.90 7.16
C GLN A 5 10.68 28.62 6.32
N LEU A 6 9.91 27.55 6.57
CA LEU A 6 9.99 26.31 5.78
C LEU A 6 9.40 26.50 4.39
N GLU A 7 8.27 27.21 4.27
CA GLU A 7 7.67 27.58 2.99
C GLU A 7 8.63 28.42 2.14
N TYR A 8 9.35 29.35 2.77
CA TYR A 8 10.37 30.15 2.10
C TYR A 8 11.52 29.30 1.57
N VAL A 9 12.05 28.38 2.37
CA VAL A 9 13.08 27.43 1.91
C VAL A 9 12.59 26.61 0.71
N ILE A 10 11.37 26.09 0.78
CA ILE A 10 10.78 25.29 -0.31
C ILE A 10 10.66 26.14 -1.58
N ALA A 11 10.16 27.36 -1.47
CA ALA A 11 9.99 28.26 -2.60
C ALA A 11 11.35 28.67 -3.21
N ILE A 12 12.37 28.96 -2.39
CA ILE A 12 13.71 29.29 -2.89
C ILE A 12 14.32 28.13 -3.66
N ALA A 13 14.19 26.90 -3.15
CA ALA A 13 14.70 25.70 -3.81
C ALA A 13 14.00 25.45 -5.17
N GLN A 14 12.70 25.70 -5.26
CA GLN A 14 11.92 25.51 -6.49
C GLN A 14 12.20 26.58 -7.55
N GLU A 15 12.34 27.83 -7.12
CA GLU A 15 12.52 28.98 -8.04
C GLU A 15 14.00 29.31 -8.30
N GLY A 16 14.93 28.60 -7.64
CA GLY A 16 16.38 28.81 -7.75
C GLY A 16 16.87 30.18 -7.28
N SER A 17 16.00 31.01 -6.68
CA SER A 17 16.36 32.36 -6.27
C SER A 17 15.40 32.92 -5.20
N ILE A 18 15.92 33.82 -4.36
CA ILE A 18 15.10 34.55 -3.37
C ILE A 18 14.08 35.45 -4.09
N THR A 19 14.48 36.06 -5.20
CA THR A 19 13.60 36.92 -6.00
C THR A 19 12.44 36.14 -6.63
N GLY A 20 12.71 34.94 -7.15
CA GLY A 20 11.66 34.04 -7.67
C GLY A 20 10.70 33.62 -6.56
N ALA A 21 11.23 33.20 -5.40
CA ALA A 21 10.41 32.86 -4.23
C ALA A 21 9.54 34.03 -3.74
N ALA A 22 10.10 35.25 -3.71
CA ALA A 22 9.38 36.47 -3.34
C ALA A 22 8.18 36.74 -4.27
N LYS A 23 8.39 36.61 -5.58
CA LYS A 23 7.30 36.74 -6.57
C LYS A 23 6.24 35.66 -6.38
N LYS A 24 6.65 34.40 -6.24
CA LYS A 24 5.73 33.25 -6.07
C LYS A 24 4.85 33.39 -4.83
N LEU A 25 5.42 33.86 -3.73
CA LEU A 25 4.75 33.95 -2.44
C LEU A 25 4.08 35.32 -2.20
N TYR A 26 4.16 36.25 -3.16
CA TYR A 26 3.69 37.63 -3.02
C TYR A 26 4.24 38.31 -1.77
N GLN A 27 5.54 38.13 -1.50
CA GLN A 27 6.24 38.66 -0.33
C GLN A 27 7.38 39.60 -0.75
N ALA A 28 7.75 40.51 0.15
CA ALA A 28 8.94 41.34 -0.05
C ALA A 28 10.22 40.50 0.08
N GLN A 29 11.13 40.62 -0.88
CA GLN A 29 12.41 39.90 -0.90
C GLN A 29 13.23 40.06 0.40
N PRO A 30 13.32 41.25 1.05
CA PRO A 30 14.03 41.39 2.32
C PRO A 30 13.48 40.49 3.42
N ASN A 31 12.17 40.29 3.49
CA ASN A 31 11.53 39.46 4.52
C ASN A 31 11.97 37.99 4.38
N ILE A 32 11.99 37.48 3.15
CA ILE A 32 12.43 36.11 2.87
C ILE A 32 13.93 35.96 3.20
N SER A 33 14.76 36.92 2.80
CA SER A 33 16.20 36.84 3.06
C SER A 33 16.54 36.91 4.56
N ILE A 34 15.82 37.74 5.34
CA ILE A 34 15.99 37.83 6.80
C ILE A 34 15.53 36.52 7.45
N ALA A 35 14.34 36.05 7.09
CA ALA A 35 13.77 34.82 7.64
C ALA A 35 14.62 33.58 7.35
N LEU A 36 15.23 33.49 6.16
CA LEU A 36 16.18 32.42 5.83
C LEU A 36 17.42 32.50 6.72
N LYS A 37 18.04 33.69 6.84
CA LYS A 37 19.24 33.89 7.66
C LYS A 37 18.99 33.57 9.13
N GLU A 38 17.85 33.98 9.67
CA GLU A 38 17.43 33.64 11.04
C GLU A 38 17.23 32.13 11.23
N LEU A 39 16.69 31.45 10.22
CA LEU A 39 16.50 30.01 10.26
C LEU A 39 17.86 29.31 10.29
N GLU A 40 18.73 29.59 9.32
CA GLU A 40 20.09 29.03 9.20
C GLU A 40 20.90 29.24 10.49
N ASN A 41 20.89 30.48 11.02
CA ASN A 41 21.55 30.79 12.29
C ASN A 41 21.00 29.98 13.46
N LYS A 42 19.68 29.76 13.51
CA LYS A 42 19.05 29.02 14.61
C LYS A 42 19.36 27.52 14.57
N ILE A 43 19.46 26.93 13.38
CA ILE A 43 19.72 25.49 13.23
C ILE A 43 21.20 25.15 13.06
N GLY A 44 22.05 26.15 12.85
CA GLY A 44 23.51 25.99 12.77
C GLY A 44 24.00 25.41 11.45
N ILE A 45 23.18 25.43 10.39
CA ILE A 45 23.56 24.96 9.05
C ILE A 45 23.26 26.03 8.00
N GLN A 46 24.04 26.04 6.91
CA GLN A 46 23.64 26.72 5.68
C GLN A 46 22.78 25.77 4.85
N ILE A 47 21.57 26.21 4.52
CA ILE A 47 20.64 25.46 3.69
C ILE A 47 20.95 25.69 2.21
N PHE A 48 21.43 26.90 1.86
CA PHE A 48 21.76 27.25 0.48
C PHE A 48 23.17 27.81 0.33
N TRP A 49 23.82 27.47 -0.78
CA TRP A 49 24.92 28.23 -1.35
C TRP A 49 24.39 29.37 -2.22
N ARG A 50 24.97 30.56 -2.04
CA ARG A 50 24.79 31.70 -2.94
C ARG A 50 25.80 31.59 -4.08
N THR A 51 25.29 31.52 -5.30
CA THR A 51 26.10 31.44 -6.53
C THR A 51 25.74 32.58 -7.48
N SER A 52 26.58 32.82 -8.49
CA SER A 52 26.28 33.79 -9.57
C SER A 52 25.00 33.45 -10.34
N SER A 53 24.63 32.17 -10.38
CA SER A 53 23.44 31.64 -11.05
C SER A 53 22.20 31.57 -10.14
N GLY A 54 22.31 31.89 -8.85
CA GLY A 54 21.19 31.83 -7.91
C GLY A 54 21.49 31.06 -6.62
N MET A 55 20.49 30.39 -6.09
CA MET A 55 20.51 29.66 -4.83
C MET A 55 20.51 28.15 -5.10
N ILE A 56 21.51 27.44 -4.57
CA ILE A 56 21.63 25.98 -4.72
C ILE A 56 21.63 25.36 -3.33
N LEU A 57 20.92 24.24 -3.13
CA LEU A 57 20.89 23.53 -1.86
C LEU A 57 22.27 22.95 -1.52
N THR A 58 22.65 23.03 -0.26
CA THR A 58 23.79 22.27 0.29
C THR A 58 23.38 20.80 0.50
N PRO A 59 24.31 19.86 0.74
CA PRO A 59 23.93 18.48 1.09
C PRO A 59 23.01 18.40 2.31
N GLU A 60 23.30 19.15 3.37
CA GLU A 60 22.46 19.26 4.56
C GLU A 60 21.15 19.99 4.26
N GLY A 61 21.20 20.98 3.36
CA GLY A 61 20.05 21.72 2.87
C GLY A 61 19.05 20.86 2.10
N GLU A 62 19.53 19.91 1.30
CA GLU A 62 18.69 18.93 0.59
C GLU A 62 17.94 18.04 1.58
N GLU A 63 18.63 17.51 2.59
CA GLU A 63 17.96 16.71 3.64
C GLU A 63 16.92 17.55 4.39
N PHE A 64 17.29 18.79 4.76
CA PHE A 64 16.39 19.72 5.41
C PHE A 64 15.16 20.02 4.54
N PHE A 65 15.36 20.28 3.25
CA PHE A 65 14.29 20.57 2.28
C PHE A 65 13.28 19.43 2.19
N GLN A 66 13.74 18.18 2.09
CA GLN A 66 12.84 17.02 2.02
C GLN A 66 11.98 16.88 3.30
N ARG A 67 12.59 17.09 4.48
CA ARG A 67 11.88 17.08 5.76
C ARG A 67 10.90 18.25 5.90
N ALA A 68 11.32 19.45 5.49
CA ALA A 68 10.50 20.67 5.50
C ALA A 68 9.27 20.51 4.61
N LYS A 69 9.44 19.97 3.40
CA LYS A 69 8.34 19.70 2.45
C LYS A 69 7.28 18.78 3.05
N LYS A 70 7.71 17.74 3.77
CA LYS A 70 6.79 16.83 4.46
C LYS A 70 5.99 17.54 5.56
N ILE A 71 6.65 18.32 6.41
CA ILE A 71 6.00 19.08 7.50
C ILE A 71 4.96 20.06 6.94
N VAL A 72 5.32 20.86 5.94
CA VAL A 72 4.40 21.82 5.32
C VAL A 72 3.22 21.10 4.65
N THR A 73 3.47 19.98 4.00
CA THR A 73 2.39 19.16 3.40
C THR A 73 1.43 18.62 4.46
N ASP A 74 1.95 18.10 5.57
CA ASP A 74 1.13 17.57 6.65
C ASP A 74 0.34 18.69 7.37
N MET A 75 0.91 19.91 7.46
CA MET A 75 0.16 21.07 7.92
C MET A 75 -0.98 21.47 6.98
N HIS A 76 -0.72 21.61 5.67
CA HIS A 76 -1.79 21.93 4.71
C HIS A 76 -2.91 20.88 4.72
N ARG A 77 -2.58 19.61 4.94
CA ARG A 77 -3.58 18.55 5.13
C ARG A 77 -4.41 18.80 6.38
N LEU A 78 -3.77 19.11 7.50
CA LEU A 78 -4.46 19.45 8.73
C LEU A 78 -5.42 20.63 8.51
N GLU A 79 -4.96 21.73 7.91
CA GLU A 79 -5.82 22.88 7.62
C GLU A 79 -6.98 22.52 6.69
N ALA A 80 -6.74 21.73 5.64
CA ALA A 80 -7.78 21.29 4.73
C ALA A 80 -8.82 20.39 5.42
N ASP A 81 -8.39 19.49 6.30
CA ASP A 81 -9.25 18.58 7.05
C ASP A 81 -10.21 19.34 8.00
N TYR A 82 -9.84 20.54 8.48
CA TYR A 82 -10.66 21.33 9.42
C TYR A 82 -11.26 22.63 8.85
N SER A 83 -10.92 23.04 7.62
CA SER A 83 -11.45 24.27 6.99
C SER A 83 -12.81 24.08 6.31
N SER A 84 -13.22 22.85 5.97
CA SER A 84 -14.54 22.56 5.40
C SER A 84 -15.60 22.34 6.48
N LYS A 85 -16.11 23.41 7.10
CA LYS A 85 -17.11 23.33 8.18
C LYS A 85 -18.57 23.14 7.73
N THR A 86 -18.85 22.96 6.44
CA THR A 86 -20.24 22.86 5.93
C THR A 86 -20.62 21.47 5.41
N GLU A 87 -19.67 20.59 5.10
CA GLU A 87 -19.91 19.20 4.68
C GLU A 87 -18.85 18.32 5.36
N LYS A 88 -19.27 17.20 5.99
CA LYS A 88 -18.31 16.25 6.59
C LYS A 88 -17.57 15.54 5.46
N ASN A 89 -16.42 16.08 5.06
CA ASN A 89 -15.54 15.42 4.10
C ASN A 89 -14.93 14.16 4.75
N ILE A 90 -15.27 12.97 4.24
CA ILE A 90 -14.71 11.71 4.69
C ILE A 90 -13.28 11.61 4.17
N SER A 91 -12.30 11.41 5.05
CA SER A 91 -10.91 11.12 4.68
C SER A 91 -10.55 9.75 5.23
N PHE A 92 -10.25 8.79 4.36
CA PHE A 92 -9.99 7.41 4.77
C PHE A 92 -8.89 6.76 3.94
N LYS A 93 -7.96 6.07 4.60
CA LYS A 93 -6.74 5.54 4.00
C LYS A 93 -6.64 4.05 4.32
N VAL A 94 -6.43 3.24 3.28
CA VAL A 94 -6.33 1.80 3.34
C VAL A 94 -4.97 1.39 2.79
N ALA A 95 -4.17 0.68 3.60
CA ALA A 95 -2.97 0.00 3.14
C ALA A 95 -3.23 -1.51 3.12
N ALA A 96 -3.25 -2.14 1.95
CA ALA A 96 -3.67 -3.53 1.83
C ALA A 96 -2.67 -4.37 1.04
N THR A 97 -2.53 -5.64 1.43
CA THR A 97 -1.91 -6.65 0.59
C THR A 97 -2.72 -6.85 -0.70
N ARG A 98 -2.02 -7.13 -1.80
CA ARG A 98 -2.62 -7.26 -3.13
C ARG A 98 -3.61 -8.42 -3.18
N SER A 99 -4.91 -8.12 -3.27
CA SER A 99 -5.98 -9.12 -3.24
C SER A 99 -7.23 -8.61 -3.97
N THR A 100 -7.73 -9.41 -4.92
CA THR A 100 -8.90 -9.04 -5.72
C THR A 100 -10.16 -8.90 -4.88
N TYR A 101 -10.38 -9.78 -3.92
CA TYR A 101 -11.58 -9.70 -3.09
C TYR A 101 -11.54 -8.47 -2.17
N ILE A 102 -10.36 -8.09 -1.67
CA ILE A 102 -10.20 -6.92 -0.80
C ILE A 102 -10.54 -5.67 -1.60
N THR A 103 -9.99 -5.52 -2.81
CA THR A 103 -10.33 -4.39 -3.68
C THR A 103 -11.82 -4.32 -3.98
N ALA A 104 -12.46 -5.46 -4.25
CA ALA A 104 -13.91 -5.52 -4.46
C ALA A 104 -14.68 -5.08 -3.21
N ALA A 105 -14.34 -5.62 -2.04
CA ALA A 105 -14.97 -5.29 -0.76
C ALA A 105 -14.85 -3.80 -0.39
N ILE A 106 -13.71 -3.18 -0.68
CA ILE A 106 -13.49 -1.73 -0.55
C ILE A 106 -14.36 -0.97 -1.55
N GLY A 107 -14.47 -1.42 -2.80
CA GLY A 107 -15.38 -0.83 -3.79
C GLY A 107 -16.85 -0.83 -3.34
N TYR A 108 -17.32 -1.95 -2.78
CA TYR A 108 -18.67 -2.03 -2.19
C TYR A 108 -18.85 -1.12 -0.98
N TRP A 109 -17.81 -0.97 -0.15
CA TRP A 109 -17.85 -0.02 0.96
C TRP A 109 -17.96 1.43 0.44
N ILE A 110 -17.19 1.80 -0.57
CA ILE A 110 -17.26 3.13 -1.22
C ILE A 110 -18.65 3.37 -1.83
N ASN A 111 -19.28 2.35 -2.42
CA ASN A 111 -20.66 2.48 -2.91
C ASN A 111 -21.64 2.86 -1.79
N ARG A 112 -21.47 2.33 -0.58
CA ARG A 112 -22.27 2.73 0.59
C ARG A 112 -21.96 4.16 1.04
N LEU A 113 -20.73 4.65 0.84
CA LEU A 113 -20.42 6.06 1.08
C LEU A 113 -21.14 6.98 0.08
N ASN A 114 -21.32 6.54 -1.18
CA ASN A 114 -22.08 7.29 -2.19
C ASN A 114 -23.55 7.51 -1.81
N GLU A 115 -24.12 6.66 -0.94
CA GLU A 115 -25.49 6.82 -0.43
C GLU A 115 -25.59 7.96 0.60
N THR A 116 -24.45 8.46 1.08
CA THR A 116 -24.39 9.60 2.02
C THR A 116 -24.22 10.92 1.27
N LYS A 117 -24.60 12.05 1.91
CA LYS A 117 -24.39 13.40 1.35
C LYS A 117 -22.95 13.93 1.51
N ASN A 118 -22.02 13.09 1.96
CA ASN A 118 -20.67 13.51 2.31
C ASN A 118 -19.75 13.34 1.09
N ASN A 119 -18.91 14.35 0.80
CA ASN A 119 -17.78 14.11 -0.10
C ASN A 119 -16.76 13.18 0.57
N TYR A 120 -15.97 12.47 -0.23
CA TYR A 120 -14.93 11.59 0.29
C TYR A 120 -13.60 11.70 -0.47
N ASN A 121 -12.52 11.48 0.28
CA ASN A 121 -11.16 11.28 -0.18
C ASN A 121 -10.69 9.92 0.36
N VAL A 122 -10.92 8.86 -0.41
CA VAL A 122 -10.49 7.51 -0.06
C VAL A 122 -9.18 7.19 -0.79
N ARG A 123 -8.13 6.86 -0.03
CA ARG A 123 -6.84 6.42 -0.58
C ARG A 123 -6.69 4.93 -0.37
N PHE A 124 -6.65 4.17 -1.45
CA PHE A 124 -6.38 2.74 -1.42
C PHE A 124 -4.97 2.47 -1.95
N MET A 125 -4.10 1.92 -1.12
CA MET A 125 -2.71 1.62 -1.43
C MET A 125 -2.50 0.12 -1.34
N GLU A 126 -2.17 -0.50 -2.47
CA GLU A 126 -1.68 -1.88 -2.47
C GLU A 126 -0.19 -1.90 -2.08
N THR A 127 0.18 -2.78 -1.17
CA THR A 127 1.53 -2.89 -0.62
C THR A 127 1.79 -4.30 -0.07
N ASN A 128 2.92 -4.52 0.61
CA ASN A 128 3.24 -5.79 1.28
C ASN A 128 2.85 -5.78 2.77
N THR A 129 2.88 -6.95 3.42
CA THR A 129 2.49 -7.10 4.83
C THR A 129 3.30 -6.17 5.76
N HIS A 130 4.63 -6.12 5.60
CA HIS A 130 5.47 -5.28 6.44
C HIS A 130 5.10 -3.79 6.35
N GLN A 131 4.94 -3.28 5.14
CA GLN A 131 4.62 -1.89 4.88
C GLN A 131 3.19 -1.53 5.33
N ALA A 132 2.22 -2.43 5.17
CA ALA A 132 0.88 -2.23 5.71
C ALA A 132 0.87 -2.13 7.24
N ILE A 133 1.67 -2.96 7.94
CA ILE A 133 1.84 -2.86 9.40
C ILE A 133 2.44 -1.51 9.78
N GLU A 134 3.49 -1.08 9.08
CA GLU A 134 4.16 0.17 9.36
C GLU A 134 3.25 1.37 9.12
N ASP A 135 2.62 1.45 7.94
CA ASP A 135 1.76 2.58 7.57
C ASP A 135 0.56 2.71 8.50
N THR A 136 -0.04 1.61 8.96
CA THR A 136 -1.11 1.66 9.96
C THR A 136 -0.57 2.06 11.34
N GLY A 137 0.59 1.53 11.74
CA GLY A 137 1.23 1.84 13.02
C GLY A 137 1.55 3.32 13.20
N ILE A 138 2.05 3.97 12.15
CA ILE A 138 2.40 5.41 12.16
C ILE A 138 1.27 6.34 11.71
N GLY A 139 0.06 5.81 11.49
CA GLY A 139 -1.12 6.61 11.11
C GLY A 139 -1.13 7.13 9.67
N ARG A 140 -0.32 6.54 8.77
CA ARG A 140 -0.43 6.79 7.32
C ARG A 140 -1.63 6.07 6.69
N ALA A 141 -2.09 4.99 7.31
CA ALA A 141 -3.33 4.30 6.97
C ALA A 141 -4.26 4.22 8.19
N ASP A 142 -5.57 4.33 7.97
CA ASP A 142 -6.61 4.13 9.00
C ASP A 142 -6.82 2.64 9.27
N ILE A 143 -6.76 1.83 8.21
CA ILE A 143 -6.75 0.37 8.28
C ILE A 143 -5.60 -0.20 7.45
N GLY A 144 -4.97 -1.24 7.99
CA GLY A 144 -4.08 -2.12 7.26
C GLY A 144 -4.77 -3.45 6.99
N ILE A 145 -4.49 -4.10 5.85
CA ILE A 145 -4.93 -5.47 5.60
C ILE A 145 -3.72 -6.30 5.24
N ILE A 146 -3.35 -7.19 6.14
CA ILE A 146 -2.15 -8.02 6.03
C ILE A 146 -2.51 -9.45 5.68
N ARG A 147 -1.56 -10.13 5.05
CA ARG A 147 -1.66 -11.54 4.71
C ARG A 147 -0.51 -12.28 5.37
N VAL A 148 -0.83 -13.27 6.19
CA VAL A 148 0.17 -14.03 6.94
C VAL A 148 -0.15 -15.52 6.90
N PRO A 149 0.84 -16.42 6.97
CA PRO A 149 0.57 -17.84 7.15
C PRO A 149 -0.19 -18.05 8.46
N ALA A 150 -1.24 -18.86 8.45
CA ALA A 150 -2.07 -19.11 9.64
C ALA A 150 -1.25 -19.68 10.81
N SER A 151 -0.23 -20.49 10.50
CA SER A 151 0.73 -21.03 11.48
C SER A 151 1.59 -19.97 12.16
N GLN A 152 1.74 -18.78 11.55
CA GLN A 152 2.52 -17.66 12.07
C GLN A 152 1.66 -16.54 12.66
N SER A 153 0.33 -16.68 12.68
CA SER A 153 -0.59 -15.66 13.21
C SER A 153 -0.24 -15.23 14.64
N GLY A 154 0.27 -16.14 15.48
CA GLY A 154 0.72 -15.81 16.84
C GLY A 154 1.97 -14.92 16.90
N LEU A 155 2.89 -15.04 15.94
CA LEU A 155 4.07 -14.18 15.84
C LEU A 155 3.68 -12.76 15.44
N TYR A 156 2.85 -12.65 14.40
CA TYR A 156 2.33 -11.36 13.94
C TYR A 156 1.45 -10.69 14.99
N ALA A 157 0.63 -11.44 15.74
CA ALA A 157 -0.16 -10.91 16.84
C ALA A 157 0.69 -10.19 17.90
N LYS A 158 1.86 -10.76 18.25
CA LYS A 158 2.81 -10.13 19.17
C LYS A 158 3.38 -8.83 18.58
N GLN A 159 3.81 -8.86 17.32
CA GLN A 159 4.36 -7.69 16.62
C GLN A 159 3.34 -6.55 16.54
N LEU A 160 2.09 -6.87 16.19
CA LEU A 160 0.99 -5.90 16.12
C LEU A 160 0.69 -5.28 17.49
N THR A 161 0.70 -6.09 18.55
CA THR A 161 0.51 -5.62 19.93
C THR A 161 1.60 -4.63 20.34
N GLN A 162 2.88 -4.92 20.02
CA GLN A 162 4.01 -4.02 20.29
C GLN A 162 3.88 -2.67 19.56
N LYS A 163 3.25 -2.67 18.38
CA LYS A 163 2.95 -1.45 17.60
C LYS A 163 1.64 -0.77 18.00
N ASN A 164 1.00 -1.20 19.10
CA ASN A 164 -0.31 -0.70 19.56
C ASN A 164 -1.42 -0.83 18.51
N LEU A 165 -1.38 -1.90 17.71
CA LEU A 165 -2.38 -2.21 16.70
C LEU A 165 -3.33 -3.29 17.21
N SER A 166 -4.63 -3.06 16.99
CA SER A 166 -5.67 -4.08 17.11
C SER A 166 -5.80 -4.85 15.81
N GLN A 167 -6.33 -6.06 15.88
CA GLN A 167 -6.47 -6.95 14.74
C GLN A 167 -7.78 -7.74 14.77
N ARG A 168 -8.27 -8.13 13.59
CA ARG A 168 -9.38 -9.07 13.39
C ARG A 168 -9.11 -9.92 12.16
N THR A 169 -9.22 -11.24 12.29
CA THR A 169 -9.13 -12.15 11.14
C THR A 169 -10.37 -11.98 10.26
N LEU A 170 -10.16 -11.74 8.96
CA LEU A 170 -11.22 -11.63 7.96
C LEU A 170 -11.61 -13.01 7.42
N THR A 171 -10.62 -13.83 7.07
CA THR A 171 -10.83 -15.17 6.53
C THR A 171 -9.52 -15.96 6.51
N GLU A 172 -9.65 -17.29 6.40
CA GLU A 172 -8.54 -18.20 6.16
C GLU A 172 -8.78 -19.04 4.91
N PHE A 173 -7.76 -19.16 4.07
CA PHE A 173 -7.85 -19.90 2.83
C PHE A 173 -6.53 -20.52 2.42
N LYS A 174 -6.62 -21.51 1.54
CA LYS A 174 -5.48 -22.03 0.79
C LYS A 174 -5.36 -21.25 -0.51
N MET A 175 -4.13 -20.96 -0.91
CA MET A 175 -3.83 -20.33 -2.19
C MET A 175 -4.31 -21.21 -3.35
N LYS A 176 -4.73 -20.57 -4.43
CA LYS A 176 -5.16 -21.22 -5.67
C LYS A 176 -4.26 -20.78 -6.82
N LEU A 177 -4.31 -21.52 -7.92
CA LEU A 177 -3.61 -21.17 -9.15
C LEU A 177 -4.54 -20.39 -10.06
N LEU A 178 -4.04 -19.31 -10.67
CA LEU A 178 -4.69 -18.65 -11.79
C LEU A 178 -3.84 -18.85 -13.04
N MET A 179 -4.48 -19.23 -14.14
CA MET A 179 -3.87 -19.44 -15.45
C MET A 179 -4.90 -19.23 -16.56
N LYS A 180 -4.46 -19.18 -17.82
CA LYS A 180 -5.39 -19.23 -18.95
C LYS A 180 -6.13 -20.56 -19.04
N SER A 181 -7.35 -20.57 -19.56
CA SER A 181 -8.12 -21.78 -19.85
C SER A 181 -7.42 -22.69 -20.86
N THR A 182 -6.60 -22.11 -21.75
CA THR A 182 -5.78 -22.81 -22.74
C THR A 182 -4.48 -23.39 -22.16
N HIS A 183 -4.16 -23.12 -20.89
CA HIS A 183 -2.93 -23.62 -20.26
C HIS A 183 -2.94 -25.16 -20.23
N PRO A 184 -1.83 -25.87 -20.52
CA PRO A 184 -1.79 -27.34 -20.52
C PRO A 184 -2.24 -28.01 -19.21
N LEU A 185 -2.06 -27.31 -18.09
CA LEU A 185 -2.49 -27.76 -16.76
C LEU A 185 -3.93 -27.38 -16.40
N ALA A 186 -4.65 -26.61 -17.24
CA ALA A 186 -6.06 -26.26 -17.00
C ALA A 186 -6.99 -27.48 -17.10
N LYS A 187 -6.52 -28.61 -17.64
CA LYS A 187 -7.25 -29.88 -17.65
C LYS A 187 -7.38 -30.55 -16.28
N TYR A 188 -6.52 -30.18 -15.31
CA TYR A 188 -6.58 -30.75 -13.96
C TYR A 188 -7.54 -29.94 -13.10
N ASP A 189 -8.32 -30.60 -12.24
CA ASP A 189 -9.07 -29.92 -11.18
C ASP A 189 -8.16 -29.60 -9.98
N ASP A 190 -7.22 -30.50 -9.72
CA ASP A 190 -6.12 -30.35 -8.77
C ASP A 190 -4.78 -30.56 -9.49
N VAL A 191 -4.03 -29.48 -9.66
CA VAL A 191 -2.80 -29.45 -10.47
C VAL A 191 -1.65 -30.09 -9.68
N PRO A 192 -0.97 -31.11 -10.24
CA PRO A 192 0.23 -31.67 -9.62
C PRO A 192 1.35 -30.63 -9.54
N PHE A 193 1.94 -30.43 -8.37
CA PHE A 193 2.97 -29.40 -8.16
C PHE A 193 4.22 -29.59 -9.03
N GLU A 194 4.64 -30.84 -9.24
CA GLU A 194 5.81 -31.14 -10.09
C GLU A 194 5.60 -30.69 -11.55
N GLU A 195 4.36 -30.65 -12.04
CA GLU A 195 4.06 -30.16 -13.37
C GLU A 195 4.22 -28.63 -13.48
N LEU A 196 3.97 -27.88 -12.40
CA LEU A 196 4.12 -26.41 -12.38
C LEU A 196 5.55 -25.98 -12.66
N LYS A 197 6.55 -26.75 -12.22
CA LYS A 197 7.98 -26.44 -12.40
C LYS A 197 8.41 -26.27 -13.86
N LYS A 198 7.62 -26.79 -14.82
CA LYS A 198 7.90 -26.71 -16.26
C LYS A 198 7.54 -25.33 -16.86
N TYR A 199 6.74 -24.54 -16.16
CA TYR A 199 6.07 -23.35 -16.66
C TYR A 199 6.50 -22.08 -15.91
N PRO A 200 6.40 -20.89 -16.54
CA PRO A 200 6.74 -19.63 -15.90
C PRO A 200 5.76 -19.25 -14.79
N GLU A 201 6.29 -19.01 -13.60
CA GLU A 201 5.55 -18.52 -12.44
C GLU A 201 5.69 -17.00 -12.30
N ILE A 202 4.57 -16.28 -12.19
CA ILE A 202 4.56 -14.84 -11.97
C ILE A 202 4.35 -14.53 -10.48
N ILE A 203 5.28 -13.80 -9.85
CA ILE A 203 5.23 -13.46 -8.43
C ILE A 203 5.60 -12.00 -8.13
N HIS A 204 5.20 -11.48 -6.96
CA HIS A 204 5.42 -10.08 -6.59
C HIS A 204 6.83 -9.80 -6.06
N GLY A 205 7.69 -9.06 -6.73
CA GLY A 205 9.10 -8.91 -6.31
C GLY A 205 9.36 -8.32 -4.91
N ASP A 206 8.36 -7.74 -4.25
CA ASP A 206 8.44 -7.01 -2.98
C ASP A 206 7.72 -7.67 -1.79
N GLU A 207 7.12 -8.85 -1.95
CA GLU A 207 6.73 -9.68 -0.81
C GLU A 207 8.01 -10.29 -0.22
N ASP A 208 8.19 -10.19 1.11
CA ASP A 208 9.42 -10.52 1.84
C ASP A 208 10.22 -11.68 1.23
N LEU A 209 11.43 -11.34 0.74
CA LEU A 209 12.34 -12.27 0.06
C LEU A 209 12.94 -13.33 0.99
N ASN A 210 12.82 -13.18 2.31
CA ASN A 210 13.69 -13.90 3.23
C ASN A 210 13.15 -15.22 3.79
N ILE A 211 11.86 -15.57 3.67
CA ILE A 211 11.35 -16.81 4.28
C ILE A 211 10.26 -17.46 3.40
N PHE A 212 10.62 -17.83 2.16
CA PHE A 212 9.98 -18.88 1.35
C PHE A 212 8.55 -18.64 0.77
N ARG A 213 8.51 -18.08 -0.43
CA ARG A 213 7.30 -18.02 -1.28
C ARG A 213 6.62 -19.38 -1.55
N LYS A 214 7.32 -20.50 -1.32
CA LYS A 214 6.78 -21.86 -1.46
C LYS A 214 6.75 -22.65 -0.16
N THR A 215 7.51 -22.31 0.89
CA THR A 215 7.30 -22.93 2.23
C THR A 215 6.17 -22.31 3.03
N TYR A 216 5.68 -21.15 2.64
CA TYR A 216 4.37 -20.65 3.07
C TYR A 216 3.18 -21.36 2.42
N ILE A 217 3.45 -22.15 1.37
CA ILE A 217 2.45 -22.96 0.66
C ILE A 217 2.60 -24.43 1.10
N ASN A 218 3.85 -24.92 1.21
CA ASN A 218 4.23 -26.26 1.66
C ASN A 218 5.61 -26.27 2.37
N PRO A 219 5.70 -26.64 3.66
CA PRO A 219 6.94 -26.57 4.43
C PRO A 219 8.09 -27.44 3.85
N ASP A 220 7.76 -28.48 3.08
CA ASP A 220 8.72 -29.43 2.50
C ASP A 220 9.28 -28.97 1.13
N PHE A 221 9.03 -27.72 0.73
CA PHE A 221 9.53 -27.21 -0.54
C PHE A 221 11.07 -27.13 -0.59
N VAL A 222 11.66 -27.90 -1.50
CA VAL A 222 13.07 -27.80 -1.87
C VAL A 222 13.18 -27.05 -3.20
N SER A 223 13.84 -25.90 -3.18
CA SER A 223 14.07 -25.08 -4.38
C SER A 223 14.87 -25.86 -5.43
N SER A 224 14.38 -25.84 -6.68
CA SER A 224 15.08 -26.45 -7.80
C SER A 224 15.82 -25.40 -8.63
N LYS A 225 16.99 -25.75 -9.18
CA LYS A 225 17.85 -24.83 -9.95
C LYS A 225 17.25 -24.35 -11.29
N ASN A 226 16.12 -24.92 -11.74
CA ASN A 226 15.57 -24.73 -13.10
C ASN A 226 14.16 -24.12 -13.11
N GLU A 227 13.85 -23.21 -12.19
CA GLU A 227 12.53 -22.56 -12.13
C GLU A 227 12.46 -21.32 -13.02
N LYS A 228 11.41 -21.22 -13.84
CA LYS A 228 11.13 -20.03 -14.66
C LYS A 228 10.33 -19.04 -13.82
N MET A 229 10.97 -17.97 -13.34
CA MET A 229 10.35 -17.02 -12.41
C MET A 229 10.28 -15.62 -13.02
N ILE A 230 9.12 -14.98 -12.91
CA ILE A 230 8.89 -13.60 -13.36
C ILE A 230 8.49 -12.78 -12.13
N TYR A 231 9.34 -11.82 -11.76
CA TYR A 231 9.09 -10.91 -10.64
C TYR A 231 8.43 -9.62 -11.12
N VAL A 232 7.32 -9.24 -10.50
CA VAL A 232 6.50 -8.07 -10.86
C VAL A 232 6.21 -7.23 -9.62
N TYR A 233 6.15 -5.90 -9.71
CA TYR A 233 6.02 -5.04 -8.53
C TYR A 233 4.67 -4.32 -8.44
N ASP A 234 3.83 -4.45 -9.46
CA ASP A 234 2.48 -3.93 -9.50
C ASP A 234 1.48 -4.99 -9.99
N ARG A 235 0.24 -4.89 -9.52
CA ARG A 235 -0.79 -5.89 -9.81
C ARG A 235 -1.28 -5.84 -11.26
N GLY A 236 -1.29 -4.66 -11.88
CA GLY A 236 -1.75 -4.49 -13.26
C GLY A 236 -0.86 -5.24 -14.25
N SER A 237 0.45 -5.03 -14.15
CA SER A 237 1.46 -5.75 -14.92
C SER A 237 1.40 -7.26 -14.68
N LYS A 238 1.08 -7.71 -13.46
CA LYS A 238 0.94 -9.14 -13.14
C LYS A 238 -0.17 -9.80 -13.97
N PHE A 239 -1.34 -9.17 -14.08
CA PHE A 239 -2.43 -9.66 -14.92
C PHE A 239 -2.14 -9.50 -16.43
N SER A 240 -1.45 -8.43 -16.83
CA SER A 240 -1.04 -8.23 -18.23
C SER A 240 -0.05 -9.31 -18.69
N LEU A 241 0.93 -9.64 -17.85
CA LEU A 241 1.91 -10.71 -18.11
C LEU A 241 1.25 -12.09 -18.13
N LEU A 242 0.31 -12.37 -17.23
CA LEU A 242 -0.46 -13.63 -17.28
C LEU A 242 -1.20 -13.80 -18.62
N ASN A 243 -1.62 -12.70 -19.23
CA ASN A 243 -2.30 -12.72 -20.52
C ASN A 243 -1.36 -12.77 -21.74
N THR A 244 -0.08 -12.47 -21.59
CA THR A 244 0.85 -12.36 -22.73
C THR A 244 1.94 -13.43 -22.73
N VAL A 245 2.37 -13.86 -21.54
CA VAL A 245 3.35 -14.94 -21.39
C VAL A 245 2.65 -16.28 -21.56
N GLU A 246 3.10 -17.04 -22.56
CA GLU A 246 2.51 -18.33 -22.87
C GLU A 246 2.69 -19.31 -21.71
N ASN A 247 1.61 -20.01 -21.37
CA ASN A 247 1.57 -21.01 -20.31
C ASN A 247 2.09 -20.50 -18.95
N ALA A 248 1.92 -19.21 -18.65
CA ALA A 248 2.22 -18.69 -17.32
C ALA A 248 1.11 -19.00 -16.32
N TYR A 249 1.49 -19.07 -15.05
CA TYR A 249 0.57 -19.19 -13.92
C TYR A 249 1.00 -18.27 -12.77
N MET A 250 0.08 -18.03 -11.84
CA MET A 250 0.38 -17.31 -10.60
C MET A 250 -0.48 -17.82 -9.44
N TRP A 251 0.04 -17.69 -8.22
CA TRP A 251 -0.73 -17.95 -7.00
C TRP A 251 -1.59 -16.75 -6.63
N ILE A 252 -2.84 -17.03 -6.26
CA ILE A 252 -3.83 -16.04 -5.82
C ILE A 252 -4.60 -16.52 -4.60
N SER A 253 -5.17 -15.59 -3.84
CA SER A 253 -6.25 -15.92 -2.91
C SER A 253 -7.51 -16.32 -3.67
N PRO A 254 -8.41 -17.13 -3.07
CA PRO A 254 -9.71 -17.40 -3.66
C PRO A 254 -10.45 -16.10 -3.99
N VAL A 255 -11.09 -16.10 -5.15
CA VAL A 255 -11.92 -14.98 -5.61
C VAL A 255 -12.99 -15.55 -6.56
N PRO A 256 -14.21 -15.01 -6.59
CA PRO A 256 -15.24 -15.50 -7.51
C PRO A 256 -14.84 -15.21 -8.96
N GLN A 257 -15.14 -16.13 -9.86
CA GLN A 257 -14.63 -16.09 -11.24
C GLN A 257 -15.08 -14.84 -12.03
N ASN A 258 -16.23 -14.26 -11.69
CA ASN A 258 -16.74 -13.02 -12.29
C ASN A 258 -15.95 -11.75 -11.90
N HIS A 259 -14.97 -11.84 -10.99
CA HIS A 259 -14.14 -10.69 -10.57
C HIS A 259 -12.81 -10.60 -11.31
N PHE A 260 -12.51 -11.53 -12.22
CA PHE A 260 -11.43 -11.34 -13.19
C PHE A 260 -11.99 -10.55 -14.36
N GLY A 261 -11.49 -9.33 -14.57
CA GLY A 261 -11.92 -8.48 -15.67
C GLY A 261 -11.61 -9.15 -17.01
N GLY A 262 -12.65 -9.69 -17.66
CA GLY A 262 -12.70 -10.14 -19.05
C GLY A 262 -11.48 -10.93 -19.55
N GLY A 263 -11.59 -12.24 -19.62
CA GLY A 263 -10.59 -13.09 -20.27
C GLY A 263 -10.81 -14.58 -19.98
N ASP A 264 -10.20 -15.42 -20.81
CA ASP A 264 -10.18 -16.88 -20.68
C ASP A 264 -9.28 -17.33 -19.51
N LEU A 265 -9.57 -16.92 -18.28
CA LEU A 265 -8.82 -17.30 -17.08
C LEU A 265 -9.60 -18.33 -16.24
N VAL A 266 -8.88 -19.29 -15.68
CA VAL A 266 -9.42 -20.34 -14.82
C VAL A 266 -8.65 -20.43 -13.50
N ILE A 267 -9.39 -20.64 -12.41
CA ILE A 267 -8.82 -20.93 -11.10
C ILE A 267 -8.71 -22.45 -10.95
N LYS A 268 -7.54 -22.94 -10.53
CA LYS A 268 -7.32 -24.36 -10.23
C LYS A 268 -6.83 -24.61 -8.81
N ASN A 269 -7.17 -25.78 -8.28
CA ASN A 269 -6.62 -26.24 -7.02
C ASN A 269 -5.20 -26.76 -7.21
N CYS A 270 -4.44 -26.76 -6.12
CA CYS A 270 -3.18 -27.47 -6.02
C CYS A 270 -3.05 -27.94 -4.57
N SER A 271 -3.24 -29.23 -4.30
CA SER A 271 -3.18 -29.80 -2.94
C SER A 271 -1.82 -29.61 -2.27
N TYR A 272 -0.78 -29.32 -3.06
CA TYR A 272 0.50 -28.87 -2.54
C TYR A 272 0.40 -27.59 -1.70
N ALA A 273 -0.57 -26.71 -1.98
CA ALA A 273 -0.91 -25.57 -1.13
C ALA A 273 -1.65 -26.01 0.13
N CYS A 274 -0.91 -26.64 1.05
CA CYS A 274 -1.47 -27.23 2.25
C CYS A 274 -1.55 -26.24 3.42
N ILE A 275 -0.70 -25.22 3.46
CA ILE A 275 -0.69 -24.22 4.53
C ILE A 275 -1.80 -23.18 4.31
N PRO A 276 -2.75 -23.05 5.25
CA PRO A 276 -3.71 -21.96 5.23
C PRO A 276 -3.02 -20.61 5.45
N THR A 277 -3.52 -19.60 4.77
CA THR A 277 -3.14 -18.20 4.91
C THR A 277 -4.31 -17.43 5.51
N SER A 278 -4.02 -16.54 6.45
CA SER A 278 -5.01 -15.69 7.12
C SER A 278 -4.86 -14.26 6.58
N ASP A 279 -5.98 -13.70 6.12
CA ASP A 279 -6.08 -12.25 5.88
C ASP A 279 -6.63 -11.60 7.14
N ILE A 280 -5.90 -10.59 7.63
CA ILE A 280 -6.15 -9.94 8.92
C ILE A 280 -6.27 -8.44 8.68
N VAL A 281 -7.35 -7.83 9.16
CA VAL A 281 -7.45 -6.37 9.22
C VAL A 281 -6.81 -5.88 10.52
N ILE A 282 -5.99 -4.84 10.41
CA ILE A 282 -5.26 -4.21 11.51
C ILE A 282 -5.62 -2.72 11.56
N TYR A 283 -5.71 -2.16 12.76
CA TYR A 283 -6.15 -0.77 12.96
C TYR A 283 -5.76 -0.27 14.36
N LYS A 284 -5.78 1.04 14.56
CA LYS A 284 -5.52 1.67 15.87
C LYS A 284 -6.85 1.97 16.58
N LYS A 285 -7.00 1.55 17.83
CA LYS A 285 -8.17 1.88 18.67
C LYS A 285 -8.16 3.36 19.05
N GLY A 286 -9.35 3.95 19.22
CA GLY A 286 -9.50 5.36 19.62
C GLY A 286 -9.03 6.36 18.56
N SER A 287 -8.94 5.95 17.29
CA SER A 287 -8.69 6.87 16.18
C SER A 287 -9.91 7.75 15.92
N GLU A 288 -9.72 8.95 15.40
CA GLU A 288 -10.82 9.84 14.98
C GLU A 288 -11.77 9.18 13.96
N ASN A 289 -11.23 8.27 13.14
CA ASN A 289 -11.96 7.51 12.13
C ASN A 289 -12.60 6.19 12.63
N GLU A 290 -12.73 5.96 13.94
CA GLU A 290 -13.14 4.65 14.49
C GLU A 290 -14.48 4.13 13.93
N ALA A 291 -15.46 5.01 13.71
CA ALA A 291 -16.74 4.63 13.10
C ALA A 291 -16.58 4.18 11.63
N LEU A 292 -15.74 4.87 10.86
CA LEU A 292 -15.42 4.51 9.47
C LEU A 292 -14.62 3.22 9.39
N VAL A 293 -13.65 3.03 10.30
CA VAL A 293 -12.89 1.79 10.46
C VAL A 293 -13.84 0.63 10.68
N LYS A 294 -14.79 0.76 11.63
CA LYS A 294 -15.80 -0.28 11.89
C LYS A 294 -16.65 -0.58 10.64
N SER A 295 -17.22 0.44 10.01
CA SER A 295 -18.03 0.30 8.80
C SER A 295 -17.29 -0.40 7.65
N CYS A 296 -16.02 -0.04 7.43
CA CYS A 296 -15.18 -0.66 6.41
C CYS A 296 -14.85 -2.13 6.76
N MET A 297 -14.53 -2.42 8.02
CA MET A 297 -14.29 -3.79 8.49
C MET A 297 -15.52 -4.69 8.32
N ASP A 298 -16.71 -4.17 8.56
CA ASP A 298 -17.96 -4.90 8.35
C ASP A 298 -18.14 -5.24 6.86
N SER A 299 -17.79 -4.32 5.94
CA SER A 299 -17.73 -4.61 4.48
C SER A 299 -16.81 -5.77 4.15
N LEU A 300 -15.60 -5.72 4.70
CA LEU A 300 -14.55 -6.69 4.44
C LEU A 300 -14.96 -8.08 4.93
N THR A 301 -15.62 -8.14 6.10
CA THR A 301 -16.12 -9.37 6.70
C THR A 301 -17.26 -9.96 5.87
N GLU A 302 -18.26 -9.16 5.51
CA GLU A 302 -19.39 -9.63 4.69
C GLU A 302 -18.90 -10.19 3.34
N PHE A 303 -17.92 -9.53 2.72
CA PHE A 303 -17.37 -9.99 1.46
C PHE A 303 -16.50 -11.24 1.63
N SER A 304 -15.70 -11.33 2.69
CA SER A 304 -14.85 -12.50 2.94
C SER A 304 -15.69 -13.76 3.24
N GLU A 305 -16.83 -13.63 3.89
CA GLU A 305 -17.78 -14.72 4.10
C GLU A 305 -18.37 -15.23 2.78
N LYS A 306 -18.73 -14.33 1.84
CA LYS A 306 -19.23 -14.71 0.51
C LYS A 306 -18.20 -15.50 -0.32
N LEU A 307 -16.90 -15.28 -0.10
CA LEU A 307 -15.84 -16.09 -0.74
C LEU A 307 -15.83 -17.54 -0.27
N LEU A 308 -16.28 -17.79 0.96
CA LEU A 308 -16.27 -19.11 1.59
C LEU A 308 -17.50 -19.95 1.22
N ILE A 309 -18.61 -19.31 0.84
CA ILE A 309 -19.88 -19.96 0.49
C ILE A 309 -19.85 -20.54 -0.93
N ASN A 310 -19.04 -19.99 -1.84
CA ASN A 310 -18.84 -20.52 -3.19
C ASN A 310 -17.69 -21.57 -3.26
N ARG A 311 -17.41 -22.28 -2.16
CA ARG A 311 -16.40 -23.34 -2.07
C ARG A 311 -16.90 -24.69 -2.55
#